data_AF-A0A7K9U7K3-F1
#
_entry.id   AF-A0A7K9U7K3-F1
#
_cell.length_a   1.000
_cell.length_b   1.000
_cell.length_c   1.000
_cell.angle_alpha   90.00
_cell.angle_beta   90.00
_cell.angle_gamma   90.00
#
_symmetry.space_group_name_H-M   'P 1'
#
loop_
_entity.id
_entity.type
_entity.pdbx_description
1 polymer ?
#
loop_
_entity_poly.entity_id
_entity_poly.type
_entity_poly.pdbx_seq_one_letter_code
_entity_poly.pdbx_strand_id
1 'polypeptide(L)'
;YTAVTATTNEIQLSPLQGSQHQMNQKGQPTFGFTVNWSFSDSVTVFTGPCFVDEKGKEVLRTMWLLRSRVDNMKDDWKATR
;
A
#
# COMPACT_ATOMS: atom_id res chain seq x y z
N TYR A 1 7.43 -8.18 -3.27
CA TYR A 1 7.54 -8.81 -1.95
C TYR A 1 8.07 -7.79 -0.96
N THR A 2 7.58 -7.72 0.27
CA THR A 2 8.10 -6.74 1.25
C THR A 2 9.45 -7.20 1.82
N ALA A 3 10.36 -6.26 2.05
CA ALA A 3 11.67 -6.56 2.67
C ALA A 3 11.64 -6.43 4.19
N VAL A 4 10.57 -5.84 4.75
CA VAL A 4 10.43 -5.54 6.18
C VAL A 4 9.05 -5.92 6.68
N THR A 5 8.96 -6.28 7.95
CA THR A 5 7.70 -6.55 8.66
C THR A 5 7.82 -6.03 10.11
N ALA A 6 6.68 -5.64 10.69
CA ALA A 6 6.59 -5.28 12.11
C ALA A 6 6.31 -6.50 13.02
N THR A 7 6.11 -7.68 12.43
CA THR A 7 5.90 -8.95 13.14
C THR A 7 7.19 -9.78 13.15
N THR A 8 7.23 -10.83 13.96
CA THR A 8 8.29 -11.84 13.94
C THR A 8 8.04 -12.98 12.95
N ASN A 9 6.92 -12.92 12.22
CA ASN A 9 6.56 -13.97 11.27
C ASN A 9 7.47 -13.91 10.05
N GLU A 10 7.77 -15.08 9.48
CA GLU A 10 8.44 -15.14 8.19
C GLU A 10 7.59 -14.42 7.14
N ILE A 11 8.19 -13.50 6.40
CA ILE A 11 7.50 -12.79 5.33
C ILE A 11 7.03 -13.84 4.30
N GLN A 12 5.90 -13.59 3.64
CA GLN A 12 5.39 -14.44 2.57
C GLN A 12 4.76 -13.61 1.45
N LEU A 13 4.66 -14.21 0.25
CA LEU A 13 4.00 -13.57 -0.89
C LEU A 13 2.55 -13.28 -0.51
N SER A 14 2.14 -12.04 -0.79
CA SER A 14 0.85 -11.50 -0.37
C SER A 14 0.13 -10.92 -1.59
N PRO A 15 -1.16 -11.24 -1.78
CA PRO A 15 -1.93 -10.69 -2.89
C PRO A 15 -2.16 -9.19 -2.71
N LEU A 16 -2.29 -8.49 -3.84
CA LEU A 16 -2.74 -7.11 -3.89
C LEU A 16 -3.87 -6.95 -4.88
N GLN A 17 -4.76 -5.99 -4.59
CA GLN A 17 -5.85 -5.61 -5.48
C GLN A 17 -6.01 -4.10 -5.46
N GLY A 18 -6.20 -3.50 -6.62
CA GLY A 18 -6.30 -2.06 -6.74
C GLY A 18 -6.97 -1.59 -8.01
N SER A 19 -6.99 -0.27 -8.16
CA SER A 19 -7.49 0.42 -9.35
C SER A 19 -6.62 1.64 -9.64
N GLN A 20 -6.64 2.08 -10.89
CA GLN A 20 -6.02 3.31 -11.31
C GLN A 20 -7.01 4.14 -12.13
N HIS A 21 -6.85 5.45 -12.08
CA HIS A 21 -7.57 6.32 -13.00
C HIS A 21 -7.10 6.05 -14.43
N GLN A 22 -8.01 6.23 -15.39
CA GLN A 22 -7.62 6.28 -16.79
C GLN A 22 -6.64 7.45 -17.00
N MET A 23 -5.75 7.30 -17.98
CA MET A 23 -4.77 8.33 -18.33
C MET A 23 -5.48 9.67 -18.53
N ASN A 24 -5.18 10.61 -17.64
CA ASN A 24 -5.66 12.00 -17.75
C ASN A 24 -4.82 12.73 -18.82
N GLN A 25 -5.28 13.89 -19.29
CA GLN A 25 -4.55 14.71 -20.28
C GLN A 25 -3.12 15.09 -19.82
N LYS A 26 -2.83 14.97 -18.52
CA LYS A 26 -1.53 15.26 -17.90
C LYS A 26 -0.59 14.05 -17.85
N GLY A 27 -1.03 12.86 -18.25
CA GLY A 27 -0.21 11.64 -18.31
C GLY A 27 0.26 11.10 -16.95
N GLN A 28 -0.42 11.46 -15.86
CA GLN A 28 -0.01 11.11 -14.49
C GLN A 28 -1.24 10.63 -13.70
N PRO A 29 -1.66 9.37 -13.88
CA PRO A 29 -2.83 8.83 -13.20
C PRO A 29 -2.53 8.56 -11.72
N THR A 30 -3.50 8.84 -10.87
CA THR A 30 -3.51 8.40 -9.47
C THR A 30 -4.07 6.99 -9.38
N PHE A 31 -3.45 6.17 -8.52
CA PHE A 31 -3.85 4.79 -8.27
C PHE A 31 -3.92 4.51 -6.77
N GLY A 32 -4.59 3.42 -6.44
CA GLY A 32 -4.57 2.86 -5.10
C GLY A 32 -4.67 1.34 -5.14
N PHE A 33 -3.99 0.68 -4.22
CA PHE A 33 -4.12 -0.76 -4.04
C PHE A 33 -4.01 -1.15 -2.57
N THR A 34 -4.68 -2.25 -2.23
CA THR A 34 -4.64 -2.88 -0.91
C THR A 34 -3.79 -4.14 -1.00
N VAL A 35 -2.92 -4.35 -0.03
CA VAL A 35 -2.18 -5.60 0.19
C VAL A 35 -2.82 -6.32 1.39
N ASN A 36 -3.25 -7.56 1.19
CA ASN A 36 -3.71 -8.44 2.25
C ASN A 36 -2.54 -9.37 2.64
N TRP A 37 -1.93 -9.14 3.80
CA TRP A 37 -0.68 -9.80 4.17
C TRP A 37 -0.91 -11.26 4.56
N SER A 38 -0.42 -12.22 3.77
CA SER A 38 -0.64 -13.66 4.02
C SER A 38 0.01 -14.19 5.31
N PHE A 39 0.93 -13.42 5.89
CA PHE A 39 1.72 -13.79 7.07
C PHE A 39 1.38 -12.94 8.31
N SER A 40 0.33 -12.11 8.28
CA SER A 40 -0.13 -11.34 9.45
C SER A 40 -1.60 -10.96 9.33
N ASP A 41 -2.26 -10.65 10.44
CA ASP A 41 -3.64 -10.15 10.43
C ASP A 41 -3.72 -8.63 10.11
N SER A 42 -2.78 -8.10 9.34
CA SER A 42 -2.75 -6.69 8.97
C SER A 42 -3.06 -6.48 7.49
N VAL A 43 -3.45 -5.26 7.14
CA VAL A 43 -3.61 -4.82 5.75
C VAL A 43 -2.84 -3.53 5.54
N THR A 44 -2.40 -3.27 4.30
CA THR A 44 -1.80 -1.99 3.95
C THR A 44 -2.41 -1.46 2.67
N VAL A 45 -2.81 -0.19 2.70
CA VAL A 45 -3.24 0.52 1.50
C VAL A 45 -2.10 1.42 1.04
N PHE A 46 -1.87 1.44 -0.26
CA PHE A 46 -0.97 2.37 -0.93
C PHE A 46 -1.79 3.25 -1.86
N THR A 47 -1.48 4.54 -1.88
CA THR A 47 -2.10 5.50 -2.80
C THR A 47 -1.05 6.47 -3.30
N GLY A 48 -1.16 6.90 -4.56
CA GLY A 48 -0.23 7.84 -5.14
C GLY A 48 -0.39 8.02 -6.65
N PRO A 49 0.24 9.05 -7.22
CA PRO A 49 0.40 9.17 -8.67
C PRO A 49 1.57 8.35 -9.22
N CYS A 50 1.46 7.98 -10.50
CA CYS A 50 2.61 7.64 -11.34
C CYS A 50 3.12 8.91 -12.05
N PHE A 51 4.38 9.24 -11.87
CA PHE A 51 5.06 10.34 -12.56
C PHE A 51 5.99 9.80 -13.65
N VAL A 52 6.08 10.50 -14.76
CA VAL A 52 7.10 10.29 -15.79
C VAL A 52 8.00 11.51 -15.80
N ASP A 53 9.31 11.32 -15.61
CA ASP A 53 10.27 12.42 -15.66
C ASP A 53 10.64 12.84 -17.10
N GLU A 54 11.45 13.89 -17.23
CA GLU A 54 11.87 14.42 -18.54
C GLU A 54 12.64 13.42 -19.40
N LYS A 55 13.20 12.36 -18.80
CA LYS A 55 13.92 11.28 -19.49
C LYS A 55 13.03 10.07 -19.77
N GLY A 56 11.73 10.15 -19.46
CA GLY A 56 10.78 9.07 -19.63
C GLY A 56 10.80 8.03 -18.51
N LYS A 57 11.50 8.28 -17.38
CA LYS A 57 11.53 7.33 -16.26
C LYS A 57 10.25 7.43 -15.43
N GLU A 58 9.61 6.29 -15.21
CA GLU A 58 8.43 6.17 -14.36
C GLU A 58 8.80 6.11 -12.87
N VAL A 59 8.07 6.85 -12.04
CA VAL A 59 8.23 6.89 -10.58
C VAL A 59 6.86 6.88 -9.92
N LEU A 60 6.61 5.86 -9.10
CA LEU A 60 5.45 5.83 -8.22
C LEU A 60 5.77 6.62 -6.94
N ARG A 61 5.01 7.68 -6.64
CA ARG A 61 5.12 8.42 -5.38
C ARG A 61 3.98 8.01 -4.47
N THR A 62 4.23 7.08 -3.56
CA THR A 62 3.18 6.52 -2.71
C THR A 62 3.24 7.04 -1.28
N MET A 63 2.06 7.20 -0.70
CA MET A 63 1.85 7.13 0.74
C MET A 63 1.15 5.82 1.07
N TRP A 64 1.24 5.41 2.32
CA TRP A 64 0.62 4.19 2.78
C TRP A 64 0.05 4.35 4.19
N LEU A 65 -0.91 3.49 4.52
CA LEU A 65 -1.39 3.28 5.88
C LEU A 65 -1.37 1.79 6.16
N LEU A 66 -0.69 1.38 7.23
CA LEU A 66 -0.67 -0.01 7.68
C LEU A 66 -1.63 -0.16 8.85
N ARG A 67 -2.65 -1.00 8.65
CA ARG A 67 -3.69 -1.25 9.64
C ARG A 67 -3.49 -2.62 10.28
N SER A 68 -3.19 -2.63 11.57
CA SER A 68 -3.05 -3.85 12.39
C SER A 68 -4.42 -4.31 12.89
N ARG A 69 -4.62 -5.63 13.02
CA ARG A 69 -5.71 -6.17 13.83
C ARG A 69 -5.50 -5.81 15.30
N VAL A 70 -6.58 -5.41 15.97
CA VAL A 70 -6.65 -5.20 17.41
C VAL A 70 -7.84 -5.96 17.97
N ASP A 71 -7.77 -6.33 19.26
CA ASP A 71 -8.76 -7.22 19.87
C ASP A 71 -10.11 -6.55 20.11
N ASN A 72 -10.13 -5.22 20.29
CA ASN A 72 -11.34 -4.47 20.58
C ASN A 72 -11.25 -3.01 20.12
N MET A 73 -12.41 -2.34 20.08
CA MET A 73 -12.55 -0.98 19.57
C MET A 73 -11.80 0.08 20.40
N LYS A 74 -11.53 -0.15 21.68
CA LYS A 74 -10.78 0.81 22.51
C LYS A 74 -9.31 0.87 22.12
N ASP A 75 -8.80 -0.14 21.41
CA ASP A 75 -7.44 -0.22 20.91
C ASP A 75 -7.28 0.31 19.47
N ASP A 76 -8.36 0.82 18.85
CA ASP A 76 -8.36 1.31 17.47
C ASP A 76 -7.34 2.43 17.23
N TRP A 77 -7.21 3.34 18.20
CA TRP A 77 -6.37 4.54 18.11
C TRP A 77 -4.89 4.24 17.81
N LYS A 78 -4.39 3.05 18.17
CA LYS A 78 -3.01 2.60 17.93
C LYS A 78 -2.86 1.65 16.75
N ALA A 79 -3.94 1.35 16.03
CA ALA A 79 -3.94 0.30 15.02
C ALA A 79 -3.40 0.74 13.65
N THR A 80 -3.29 2.05 13.39
CA THR A 80 -2.80 2.59 12.12
C THR A 80 -1.40 3.19 12.28
N ARG A 81 -0.47 2.77 11.43
CA ARG A 81 0.85 3.39 11.23
C ARG A 81 0.90 4.10 9.88
#